data_AF-A0A317J9S0-F1
#
_entry.id   AF-A0A317J9S0-F1
#
_cell.length_a   1.000
_cell.length_b   1.000
_cell.length_c   1.000
_cell.angle_alpha   90.00
_cell.angle_beta   90.00
_cell.angle_gamma   90.00
#
_symmetry.space_group_name_H-M   'P 1'
#
loop_
_entity.id
_entity.type
_entity.pdbx_description
1 polymer ?
#
loop_
_entity_poly.entity_id
_entity_poly.type
_entity_poly.pdbx_seq_one_letter_code
_entity_poly.pdbx_strand_id
1 'polypeptide(L)'
;MRRVVFRPAAIRDFQRLDKIVQLRIDAGLTRYATTGHGDVKALKGRAGEFRLRIGKWRVFFILEPPDLVRVLGIDNRGEAY
;
A
#
# COMPACT_ATOMS: atom_id res chain seq x y z
N MET A 1 11.46 3.31 11.83
CA MET A 1 10.03 3.13 11.46
C MET A 1 9.70 4.18 10.42
N ARG A 2 9.21 3.78 9.25
CA ARG A 2 8.85 4.71 8.17
C ARG A 2 7.47 5.34 8.44
N ARG A 3 7.27 6.57 8.01
CA ARG A 3 5.98 7.25 8.11
C ARG A 3 5.11 6.83 6.93
N VAL A 4 3.85 6.46 7.16
CA VAL A 4 2.90 6.12 6.09
C VAL A 4 1.96 7.29 5.86
N VAL A 5 1.83 7.74 4.60
CA VAL A 5 0.91 8.82 4.21
C VAL A 5 0.10 8.38 3.01
N PHE A 6 -1.20 8.58 3.06
CA PHE A 6 -2.11 8.24 1.97
C PHE A 6 -2.38 9.47 1.10
N ARG A 7 -2.37 9.29 -0.23
CA ARG A 7 -2.97 10.30 -1.12
C ARG A 7 -4.50 10.33 -0.93
N PRO A 8 -5.17 11.44 -1.24
CA PRO A 8 -6.63 11.53 -1.16
C PRO A 8 -7.36 10.43 -1.94
N ALA A 9 -6.83 10.01 -3.09
CA ALA A 9 -7.38 8.88 -3.85
C ALA A 9 -7.28 7.56 -3.07
N ALA A 10 -6.11 7.27 -2.50
CA ALA A 10 -5.90 6.07 -1.69
C ALA A 10 -6.75 6.04 -0.42
N ILE A 11 -7.04 7.20 0.18
CA ILE A 11 -7.98 7.30 1.31
C ILE A 11 -9.37 6.86 0.87
N ARG A 12 -9.85 7.32 -0.30
CA ARG A 12 -11.16 6.90 -0.83
C ARG A 12 -11.18 5.41 -1.12
N ASP A 13 -10.12 4.87 -1.71
CA ASP A 13 -10.02 3.43 -1.97
C ASP A 13 -10.06 2.64 -0.67
N PHE A 14 -9.30 3.07 0.35
CA PHE A 14 -9.28 2.45 1.67
C PHE A 14 -10.63 2.50 2.38
N GLN A 15 -11.30 3.66 2.36
CA GLN A 15 -12.59 3.86 3.03
C GLN A 15 -13.74 3.06 2.39
N ARG A 16 -13.63 2.71 1.11
CA ARG A 16 -14.62 1.85 0.43
C ARG A 16 -14.53 0.38 0.86
N LEU A 17 -13.44 -0.02 1.48
CA LEU A 17 -13.23 -1.40 1.91
C LEU A 17 -14.02 -1.69 3.17
N ASP A 18 -14.39 -2.96 3.38
CA ASP A 18 -14.96 -3.38 4.65
C ASP A 18 -13.93 -3.24 5.79
N LYS A 19 -14.44 -3.10 7.03
CA LYS A 19 -13.59 -2.87 8.21
C LYS A 19 -12.51 -3.95 8.41
N ILE A 20 -12.82 -5.21 8.08
CA ILE A 20 -11.86 -6.32 8.24
C ILE A 20 -10.71 -6.15 7.24
N VAL A 21 -11.01 -5.79 6.00
CA VAL A 21 -10.00 -5.50 4.99
C VAL A 21 -9.17 -4.26 5.37
N GLN A 22 -9.81 -3.19 5.85
CA GLN A 22 -9.10 -1.99 6.31
C GLN A 22 -8.05 -2.34 7.38
N LEU A 23 -8.46 -3.09 8.41
CA LEU A 23 -7.56 -3.55 9.48
C LEU A 23 -6.40 -4.41 8.95
N ARG A 24 -6.68 -5.31 8.00
CA ARG A 24 -5.62 -6.14 7.39
C ARG A 24 -4.61 -5.32 6.60
N ILE A 25 -5.08 -4.30 5.88
CA ILE A 25 -4.21 -3.41 5.11
C ILE A 25 -3.37 -2.56 6.04
N ASP A 26 -3.98 -1.99 7.08
CA ASP A 26 -3.29 -1.19 8.09
C ASP A 26 -2.19 -2.00 8.80
N ALA A 27 -2.50 -3.23 9.24
CA ALA A 27 -1.53 -4.13 9.85
C ALA A 27 -0.38 -4.48 8.89
N GLY A 28 -0.67 -4.72 7.61
CA GLY A 28 0.34 -5.00 6.60
C GLY A 28 1.25 -3.81 6.31
N LEU A 29 0.68 -2.60 6.22
CA LEU A 29 1.43 -1.36 6.04
C LEU A 29 2.30 -1.05 7.26
N THR A 30 1.76 -1.20 8.47
CA THR A 30 2.50 -1.00 9.73
C THR A 30 3.67 -1.97 9.85
N ARG A 31 3.45 -3.25 9.53
CA ARG A 31 4.52 -4.26 9.49
C ARG A 31 5.60 -3.89 8.48
N TYR A 32 5.21 -3.48 7.27
CA TYR A 32 6.17 -3.05 6.25
C TYR A 32 6.95 -1.80 6.68
N ALA A 33 6.27 -0.79 7.25
CA ALA A 33 6.90 0.44 7.68
C ALA A 33 7.87 0.24 8.87
N THR A 34 7.63 -0.77 9.70
CA THR A 34 8.46 -1.10 10.85
C THR A 34 9.66 -1.98 10.46
N THR A 35 9.42 -2.99 9.64
CA THR A 35 10.39 -4.08 9.40
C THR A 35 10.98 -4.08 8.00
N GLY A 36 10.36 -3.40 7.04
CA GLY A 36 10.68 -3.51 5.62
C GLY A 36 10.23 -4.82 4.97
N HIS A 37 9.68 -5.77 5.74
CA HIS A 37 9.29 -7.09 5.25
C HIS A 37 7.84 -7.17 4.77
N GLY A 38 7.61 -7.86 3.65
CA GLY A 38 6.31 -8.13 3.06
C GLY A 38 6.45 -8.69 1.64
N ASP A 39 5.35 -9.07 1.01
CA ASP A 39 5.33 -9.39 -0.43
C ASP A 39 5.33 -8.07 -1.23
N VAL A 40 6.50 -7.42 -1.21
CA VAL A 40 6.77 -6.15 -1.88
C VAL A 40 7.52 -6.40 -3.17
N LYS A 41 7.03 -5.83 -4.27
CA LYS A 41 7.73 -5.85 -5.56
C LYS A 41 7.77 -4.45 -6.17
N ALA A 42 8.90 -4.08 -6.73
CA ALA A 42 9.00 -2.91 -7.59
C ALA A 42 8.17 -3.14 -8.86
N LEU A 43 7.43 -2.12 -9.29
CA LEU A 43 6.70 -2.16 -10.56
C LEU A 43 7.67 -1.91 -11.72
N LYS A 44 7.57 -2.75 -12.76
CA LYS A 44 8.36 -2.57 -13.98
C LYS A 44 7.84 -1.35 -14.75
N GLY A 45 8.75 -0.45 -15.15
CA GLY A 45 8.42 0.72 -15.97
C GLY A 45 8.04 1.99 -15.19
N ARG A 46 7.99 1.96 -13.85
CA ARG A 46 7.79 3.16 -13.03
C ARG A 46 8.84 3.21 -11.93
N ALA A 47 9.84 4.07 -12.13
CA ALA A 47 10.94 4.22 -11.18
C ALA A 47 10.40 4.68 -9.81
N GLY A 48 10.69 3.92 -8.76
CA GLY A 48 10.30 4.25 -7.38
C GLY A 48 8.90 3.78 -6.96
N GLU A 49 8.11 3.16 -7.85
CA GLU A 49 6.81 2.58 -7.47
C GLU A 49 6.94 1.12 -7.02
N PHE A 50 6.31 0.82 -5.90
CA PHE A 50 6.28 -0.48 -5.25
C PHE A 50 4.83 -0.94 -5.07
N ARG A 51 4.67 -2.26 -5.01
CA ARG A 51 3.42 -2.94 -4.71
C ARG A 51 3.61 -3.88 -3.54
N LEU A 52 2.86 -3.68 -2.47
CA LEU A 52 2.72 -4.61 -1.35
C LEU A 52 1.45 -5.45 -1.54
N ARG A 53 1.58 -6.79 -1.48
CA ARG A 53 0.44 -7.69 -1.53
C ARG A 53 -0.03 -8.07 -0.12
N ILE A 54 -1.32 -7.91 0.13
CA ILE A 54 -1.99 -8.24 1.39
C ILE A 54 -3.19 -9.14 1.06
N GLY A 55 -2.94 -10.45 0.99
CA GLY A 55 -3.94 -11.43 0.55
C GLY A 55 -4.37 -11.19 -0.91
N LYS A 56 -5.64 -10.79 -1.10
CA LYS A 56 -6.22 -10.44 -2.41
C LYS A 56 -5.97 -8.99 -2.83
N TRP A 57 -5.58 -8.13 -1.89
CA TRP A 57 -5.39 -6.70 -2.10
C TRP A 57 -3.94 -6.36 -2.47
N ARG A 58 -3.79 -5.29 -3.24
CA ARG A 58 -2.54 -4.72 -3.70
C ARG A 58 -2.52 -3.26 -3.27
N VAL A 59 -1.50 -2.89 -2.51
CA VAL A 59 -1.26 -1.51 -2.11
C VAL A 59 -0.11 -0.98 -2.95
N PHE A 60 -0.35 0.07 -3.70
CA PHE A 60 0.66 0.75 -4.50
C PHE A 60 1.20 1.93 -3.72
N PHE A 61 2.52 2.07 -3.66
CA PHE A 61 3.16 3.14 -2.91
C PHE A 61 4.53 3.50 -3.51
N ILE A 62 5.03 4.67 -3.15
CA ILE A 62 6.41 5.09 -3.41
C ILE A 62 7.15 5.29 -2.10
N LEU A 63 8.46 5.12 -2.14
CA LEU A 63 9.34 5.47 -1.04
C LEU A 63 9.94 6.85 -1.32
N GLU A 64 9.60 7.83 -0.49
CA GLU A 64 10.15 9.18 -0.56
C GLU A 64 11.20 9.36 0.57
N PRO A 65 12.37 9.95 0.28
CA PRO A 65 13.35 10.29 1.30
C PRO A 65 12.78 11.30 2.32
N PRO A 66 13.21 11.25 3.60
CA PRO A 66 14.18 10.30 4.16
C PRO A 66 13.57 8.92 4.52
N ASP A 67 12.30 8.83 4.90
CA ASP A 67 11.67 7.59 5.41
C ASP A 67 10.14 7.59 5.25
N LEU A 68 9.64 8.04 4.11
CA LEU A 68 8.19 8.18 3.86
C LEU A 68 7.68 7.12 2.88
N VAL A 69 6.62 6.42 3.28
CA VAL A 69 5.83 5.52 2.43
C VAL A 69 4.59 6.30 1.99
N ARG A 70 4.57 6.76 0.73
CA ARG A 70 3.40 7.45 0.17
C ARG A 70 2.52 6.45 -0.57
N VAL A 71 1.37 6.12 -0.01
CA VAL A 71 0.38 5.22 -0.62
C VAL A 71 -0.34 5.94 -1.75
N LEU A 72 -0.23 5.37 -2.95
CA LEU A 72 -0.77 5.91 -4.18
C LEU A 72 -2.21 5.46 -4.44
N GLY A 73 -2.55 4.24 -4.07
CA GLY A 73 -3.87 3.62 -4.29
C GLY A 73 -3.91 2.18 -3.76
N ILE A 74 -5.12 1.64 -3.63
CA ILE A 74 -5.38 0.27 -3.16
C ILE A 74 -6.33 -0.40 -4.14
N ASP A 75 -6.00 -1.63 -4.55
CA ASP A 75 -6.74 -2.34 -5.58
C ASP A 75 -6.89 -3.84 -5.24
N ASN A 76 -7.95 -4.49 -5.72
CA ASN A 76 -8.17 -5.93 -5.61
C ASN A 76 -7.69 -6.63 -6.89
N ARG A 77 -7.24 -7.88 -6.80
CA ARG A 77 -6.80 -8.69 -7.93
C ARG A 77 -7.88 -8.96 -9.02
N GLY A 78 -9.14 -8.54 -8.84
CA GLY A 78 -10.24 -8.93 -9.73
C GLY A 78 -11.29 -7.88 -10.08
N GLU A 79 -11.15 -6.61 -9.67
CA GLU A 79 -12.05 -5.51 -10.10
C GLU A 79 -11.27 -4.43 -10.85
N ALA A 80 -10.32 -4.86 -11.68
CA ALA A 80 -9.78 -4.00 -12.71
C ALA A 80 -10.80 -3.95 -13.87
N TYR A 81 -11.70 -2.96 -13.78
CA TYR A 81 -12.71 -2.53 -14.76
C TYR A 81 -13.97 -3.36 -14.92
#